data_AF-A0A1W4X4G0-F1
#
_entry.id   AF-A0A1W4X4G0-F1
#
_cell.length_a   1.000
_cell.length_b   1.000
_cell.length_c   1.000
_cell.angle_alpha   90.00
_cell.angle_beta   90.00
_cell.angle_gamma   90.00
#
_symmetry.space_group_name_H-M   'P 1'
#
loop_
_entity.id
_entity.type
_entity.pdbx_description
1 polymer ?
#
loop_
_entity_poly.entity_id
_entity_poly.type
_entity_poly.pdbx_seq_one_letter_code
_entity_poly.pdbx_strand_id
1 'polypeptide(L)'
;MQKALTPELQCIAKSLYEFVKYPTHAKKVCSLYKRVLRDLECSVSERAAFCYRMSQIRQCFEKNRDVDITEGADLLHKGEEELFYNSHPIPRYFQFSPGGVAYEREVQPPDWVLDYWHPIEKEQYPVYFARREVRKKEFIDRWLKKYSTNKNELEK
;
A
#
# COMPACT_ATOMS: atom_id res chain seq x y z
N MET A 1 -9.77 23.21 15.02
CA MET A 1 -10.98 22.52 14.54
C MET A 1 -10.66 21.83 13.23
N GLN A 2 -10.58 20.48 13.24
CA GLN A 2 -10.38 19.69 12.02
C GLN A 2 -11.61 19.88 11.13
N LYS A 3 -11.46 20.54 9.97
CA LYS A 3 -12.57 20.69 9.02
C LYS A 3 -12.82 19.32 8.39
N ALA A 4 -14.03 18.78 8.60
CA ALA A 4 -14.47 17.54 7.97
C ALA A 4 -14.34 17.64 6.44
N LEU A 5 -13.90 16.55 5.79
CA LEU A 5 -13.84 16.49 4.32
C LEU A 5 -15.21 16.84 3.72
N THR A 6 -15.25 17.54 2.58
CA THR A 6 -16.50 17.86 1.86
C THR A 6 -17.25 16.57 1.47
N PRO A 7 -18.59 16.57 1.41
CA PRO A 7 -19.39 15.36 1.19
C PRO A 7 -19.05 14.62 -0.11
N GLU A 8 -18.65 15.34 -1.17
CA GLU A 8 -18.19 14.74 -2.43
C GLU A 8 -16.83 14.06 -2.30
N LEU A 9 -15.87 14.68 -1.61
CA LEU A 9 -14.58 14.06 -1.30
C LEU A 9 -14.76 12.91 -0.30
N GLN A 10 -15.73 12.97 0.62
CA GLN A 10 -16.10 11.84 1.46
C GLN A 10 -16.75 10.72 0.66
N CYS A 11 -17.49 11.00 -0.41
CA CYS A 11 -18.12 10.01 -1.27
C CYS A 11 -17.12 9.37 -2.24
N ILE A 12 -16.16 10.13 -2.77
CA ILE A 12 -15.02 9.62 -3.56
C ILE A 12 -14.04 8.87 -2.65
N ALA A 13 -13.71 9.39 -1.47
CA ALA A 13 -12.88 8.69 -0.51
C ALA A 13 -13.59 7.45 0.04
N LYS A 14 -14.91 7.49 0.34
CA LYS A 14 -15.70 6.31 0.71
C LYS A 14 -15.77 5.32 -0.43
N SER A 15 -16.04 5.73 -1.66
CA SER A 15 -16.13 4.81 -2.79
C SER A 15 -14.77 4.21 -3.14
N LEU A 16 -13.67 4.96 -3.09
CA LEU A 16 -12.31 4.42 -3.22
C LEU A 16 -11.95 3.51 -2.04
N TYR A 17 -12.34 3.88 -0.81
CA TYR A 17 -12.14 3.06 0.39
C TYR A 17 -13.03 1.82 0.38
N GLU A 18 -14.23 1.86 -0.21
CA GLU A 18 -15.17 0.76 -0.42
C GLU A 18 -14.71 -0.15 -1.57
N PHE A 19 -14.15 0.42 -2.63
CA PHE A 19 -13.49 -0.31 -3.72
C PHE A 19 -12.22 -1.05 -3.24
N VAL A 20 -11.58 -0.54 -2.18
CA VAL A 20 -10.49 -1.20 -1.47
C VAL A 20 -11.02 -2.20 -0.42
N LYS A 21 -12.17 -1.91 0.20
CA LYS A 21 -12.82 -2.77 1.22
C LYS A 21 -13.38 -4.07 0.64
N TYR A 22 -13.83 -4.07 -0.62
CA TYR A 22 -14.33 -5.26 -1.32
C TYR A 22 -13.52 -5.53 -2.59
N PRO A 23 -12.42 -6.30 -2.51
CA PRO A 23 -11.60 -6.59 -3.69
C PRO A 23 -12.40 -7.37 -4.72
N THR A 24 -12.22 -7.03 -5.99
CA THR A 24 -12.78 -7.77 -7.13
C THR A 24 -12.29 -9.22 -7.12
N HIS A 25 -13.06 -10.15 -7.71
CA HIS A 25 -12.69 -11.56 -7.79
C HIS A 25 -11.27 -11.75 -8.35
N ALA A 26 -10.95 -11.07 -9.46
CA ALA A 26 -9.61 -11.10 -10.06
C ALA A 26 -8.50 -10.67 -9.07
N LYS A 27 -8.71 -9.60 -8.28
CA LYS A 27 -7.74 -9.17 -7.26
C LYS A 27 -7.56 -10.22 -6.17
N LYS A 28 -8.63 -10.90 -5.74
CA LYS A 28 -8.56 -11.98 -4.75
C LYS A 28 -7.76 -13.16 -5.30
N VAL A 29 -7.98 -13.57 -6.55
CA VAL A 29 -7.20 -14.62 -7.23
C VAL A 29 -5.71 -14.24 -7.32
N CYS A 30 -5.41 -13.01 -7.77
CA CYS A 30 -4.02 -12.53 -7.83
C CYS A 30 -3.35 -12.48 -6.45
N SER A 31 -4.10 -12.10 -5.41
CA SER A 31 -3.62 -12.10 -4.02
C SER A 31 -3.33 -13.53 -3.52
N LEU A 32 -4.24 -14.47 -3.77
CA LEU A 32 -4.05 -15.89 -3.46
C LEU A 32 -2.81 -16.44 -4.16
N TYR A 33 -2.69 -16.25 -5.47
CA TYR A 33 -1.52 -16.70 -6.25
C TYR A 33 -0.21 -16.14 -5.68
N LYS A 34 -0.16 -14.84 -5.37
CA LYS A 34 1.03 -14.22 -4.78
C LYS A 34 1.37 -14.81 -3.40
N ARG A 35 0.37 -15.03 -2.55
CA ARG A 35 0.57 -15.64 -1.21
C ARG A 35 1.09 -17.06 -1.30
N VAL A 36 0.49 -17.89 -2.15
CA VAL A 36 0.93 -19.28 -2.41
C VAL A 36 2.40 -19.32 -2.84
N LEU A 37 2.82 -18.43 -3.76
CA LEU A 37 4.21 -18.40 -4.19
C LEU A 37 5.18 -17.94 -3.09
N ARG A 38 4.78 -17.01 -2.22
CA ARG A 38 5.60 -16.58 -1.08
C ARG A 38 5.73 -17.67 -0.03
N ASP A 39 4.65 -18.40 0.22
CA ASP A 39 4.67 -19.55 1.10
C ASP A 39 5.60 -20.66 0.55
N LEU A 40 5.48 -20.94 -0.75
CA LEU A 40 6.34 -21.91 -1.42
C LEU A 40 7.83 -21.55 -1.33
N GLU A 41 8.17 -20.26 -1.45
CA GLU A 41 9.55 -19.75 -1.29
C GLU A 41 10.08 -19.95 0.15
N CYS A 42 9.20 -19.98 1.14
CA CYS A 42 9.56 -20.27 2.53
C CYS A 42 9.78 -21.78 2.75
N SER A 43 8.88 -22.59 2.18
CA SER A 43 8.87 -24.04 2.34
C SER A 43 9.96 -24.76 1.54
N VAL A 44 10.36 -24.22 0.38
CA VAL A 44 11.37 -24.83 -0.50
C VAL A 44 12.65 -24.00 -0.48
N SER A 45 13.71 -24.61 0.03
CA SER A 45 15.03 -23.98 0.12
C SER A 45 15.78 -23.94 -1.21
N GLU A 46 15.65 -24.96 -2.06
CA GLU A 46 16.36 -25.04 -3.34
C GLU A 46 15.65 -24.24 -4.46
N ARG A 47 16.42 -23.41 -5.16
CA ARG A 47 15.87 -22.54 -6.22
C ARG A 47 15.31 -23.30 -7.42
N ALA A 48 15.93 -24.41 -7.82
CA ALA A 48 15.50 -25.21 -8.96
C ALA A 48 14.16 -25.93 -8.68
N ALA A 49 14.06 -26.57 -7.51
CA ALA A 49 12.80 -27.17 -7.04
C ALA A 49 11.69 -26.13 -6.91
N PHE A 50 12.00 -24.92 -6.43
CA PHE A 50 11.05 -23.80 -6.38
C PHE A 50 10.57 -23.38 -7.78
N CYS A 51 11.45 -23.22 -8.77
CA CYS A 51 11.06 -22.93 -10.17
C CYS A 51 10.08 -23.96 -10.71
N TYR A 52 10.38 -25.25 -10.50
CA TYR A 52 9.56 -26.34 -10.98
C TYR A 52 8.15 -26.29 -10.36
N ARG A 53 8.06 -26.20 -9.03
CA ARG A 53 6.76 -26.11 -8.34
C ARG A 53 5.98 -24.84 -8.70
N MET A 54 6.66 -23.70 -8.87
CA MET A 54 6.03 -22.47 -9.34
C MET A 54 5.37 -22.65 -10.71
N SER A 55 6.02 -23.34 -11.65
CA SER A 55 5.44 -23.62 -12.97
C SER A 55 4.20 -24.52 -12.89
N GLN A 56 4.21 -25.53 -12.00
CA GLN A 56 3.04 -26.39 -11.76
C GLN A 56 1.86 -25.59 -11.22
N ILE A 57 2.09 -24.74 -10.21
CA ILE A 57 1.06 -23.86 -9.64
C ILE A 57 0.53 -22.93 -10.74
N ARG A 58 1.40 -22.31 -11.53
CA ARG A 58 0.97 -21.46 -12.63
C ARG A 58 0.09 -22.22 -13.62
N GLN A 59 0.46 -23.44 -13.99
CA GLN A 59 -0.32 -24.28 -14.88
C GLN A 59 -1.71 -24.60 -14.28
N CYS A 60 -1.81 -24.86 -12.97
CA CYS A 60 -3.10 -25.08 -12.31
C CYS A 60 -4.01 -23.84 -12.37
N PHE A 61 -3.46 -22.64 -12.16
CA PHE A 61 -4.24 -21.40 -12.27
C PHE A 61 -4.66 -21.10 -13.72
N GLU A 62 -3.80 -21.36 -14.72
CA GLU A 62 -4.17 -21.18 -16.13
C GLU A 62 -5.26 -22.15 -16.60
N LYS A 63 -5.24 -23.41 -16.11
CA LYS A 63 -6.30 -24.39 -16.41
C LYS A 63 -7.69 -23.92 -15.94
N ASN A 64 -7.74 -23.18 -14.83
CA ASN A 64 -8.98 -22.70 -14.22
C ASN A 64 -9.25 -21.21 -14.53
N ARG A 65 -8.67 -20.66 -15.59
CA ARG A 65 -8.78 -19.23 -15.92
C ARG A 65 -10.16 -18.84 -16.43
N ASP A 66 -10.77 -19.70 -17.25
CA ASP A 66 -12.00 -19.41 -18.01
C ASP A 66 -13.23 -20.12 -17.41
N VAL A 67 -13.25 -20.32 -16.08
CA VAL A 67 -14.37 -20.92 -15.34
C VAL A 67 -15.48 -19.89 -15.07
N ASP A 68 -16.70 -20.38 -14.81
CA ASP A 68 -17.80 -19.51 -14.40
C ASP A 68 -17.50 -18.81 -13.06
N ILE A 69 -18.16 -17.68 -12.80
CA ILE A 69 -17.95 -16.87 -11.60
C ILE A 69 -18.32 -17.65 -10.34
N THR A 70 -19.37 -18.48 -10.38
CA THR A 70 -19.81 -19.29 -9.24
C THR A 70 -18.77 -20.35 -8.88
N GLU A 71 -18.36 -21.15 -9.86
CA GLU A 71 -17.31 -22.16 -9.72
C GLU A 71 -15.95 -21.54 -9.34
N GLY A 72 -15.63 -20.37 -9.90
CA GLY A 72 -14.42 -19.62 -9.57
C GLY A 72 -14.38 -19.17 -8.10
N ALA A 73 -15.53 -18.77 -7.55
CA ALA A 73 -15.63 -18.41 -6.14
C ALA A 73 -15.43 -19.62 -5.22
N ASP A 74 -15.99 -20.78 -5.58
CA ASP A 74 -15.81 -22.03 -4.84
C ASP A 74 -14.35 -22.52 -4.90
N LEU A 75 -13.71 -22.44 -6.07
CA LEU A 75 -12.30 -22.76 -6.25
C LEU A 75 -11.40 -21.81 -5.44
N LEU A 76 -11.74 -20.52 -5.40
CA LEU A 76 -11.03 -19.55 -4.59
C LEU A 76 -11.13 -19.88 -3.11
N HIS A 77 -12.32 -20.27 -2.64
CA HIS A 77 -12.54 -20.67 -1.25
C HIS A 77 -11.70 -21.91 -0.89
N LYS A 78 -11.75 -22.96 -1.71
CA LYS A 78 -10.93 -24.17 -1.54
C LYS A 78 -9.42 -23.85 -1.55
N GLY A 79 -8.99 -22.96 -2.45
CA GLY A 79 -7.59 -22.53 -2.50
C GLY A 79 -7.15 -21.74 -1.26
N GLU A 80 -8.04 -20.97 -0.65
CA GLU A 80 -7.75 -20.32 0.64
C GLU A 80 -7.65 -21.33 1.78
N GLU A 81 -8.51 -22.35 1.83
CA GLU A 81 -8.45 -23.43 2.81
C GLU A 81 -7.15 -24.23 2.66
N GLU A 82 -6.80 -24.64 1.44
CA GLU A 82 -5.54 -25.34 1.15
C GLU A 82 -4.31 -24.53 1.56
N LEU A 83 -4.30 -23.22 1.26
CA LEU A 83 -3.23 -22.34 1.69
C LEU A 83 -3.15 -22.25 3.21
N PHE A 84 -4.29 -22.17 3.90
CA PHE A 84 -4.33 -22.09 5.35
C PHE A 84 -3.73 -23.35 6.01
N TYR A 85 -4.09 -24.54 5.52
CA TYR A 85 -3.55 -25.80 6.06
C TYR A 85 -2.08 -26.02 5.75
N ASN A 86 -1.59 -25.53 4.60
CA ASN A 86 -0.22 -25.74 4.15
C ASN A 86 0.72 -24.57 4.48
N SER A 87 0.20 -23.49 5.06
CA SER A 87 0.99 -22.28 5.35
C SER A 87 2.17 -22.61 6.26
N HIS A 88 3.34 -22.13 5.87
CA HIS A 88 4.56 -22.28 6.64
C HIS A 88 4.43 -21.52 7.99
N PRO A 89 4.80 -22.13 9.14
CA PRO A 89 4.61 -21.50 10.45
C PRO A 89 5.39 -20.18 10.64
N ILE A 90 6.52 -20.01 9.95
CA ILE A 90 7.39 -18.83 10.07
C ILE A 90 7.59 -18.19 8.68
N PRO A 91 6.59 -17.48 8.15
CA PRO A 91 6.68 -16.90 6.81
C PRO A 91 7.85 -15.91 6.72
N ARG A 92 8.51 -15.89 5.56
CA ARG A 92 9.62 -14.98 5.27
C ARG A 92 9.08 -13.61 4.87
N TYR A 93 9.42 -12.59 5.67
CA TYR A 93 9.18 -11.19 5.35
C TYR A 93 10.41 -10.53 4.73
N PHE A 94 10.20 -9.49 3.93
CA PHE A 94 11.30 -8.63 3.49
C PHE A 94 11.74 -7.74 4.64
N GLN A 95 13.01 -7.34 4.64
CA GLN A 95 13.64 -6.63 5.75
C GLN A 95 12.84 -5.39 6.18
N PHE A 96 12.39 -4.57 5.23
CA PHE A 96 11.67 -3.32 5.48
C PHE A 96 10.15 -3.42 5.30
N SER A 97 9.61 -4.61 4.98
CA SER A 97 8.16 -4.79 4.92
C SER A 97 7.59 -4.94 6.34
N PRO A 98 6.30 -4.66 6.56
CA PRO A 98 5.65 -4.97 7.83
C PRO A 98 5.91 -6.42 8.26
N GLY A 99 6.31 -6.62 9.52
CA GLY A 99 6.72 -7.94 10.06
C GLY A 99 8.16 -8.37 9.72
N GLY A 100 8.89 -7.56 8.96
CA GLY A 100 10.32 -7.74 8.70
C GLY A 100 11.20 -7.31 9.87
N VAL A 101 12.44 -7.83 9.90
CA VAL A 101 13.41 -7.59 10.98
C VAL A 101 13.81 -6.12 11.11
N ALA A 102 13.80 -5.35 10.01
CA ALA A 102 14.16 -3.93 9.98
C ALA A 102 12.97 -3.02 9.72
N TYR A 103 11.73 -3.52 9.92
CA TYR A 103 10.53 -2.70 9.76
C TYR A 103 10.54 -1.54 10.75
N GLU A 104 10.34 -0.32 10.25
CA GLU A 104 10.34 0.92 11.05
C GLU A 104 11.59 1.10 11.95
N ARG A 105 12.74 0.50 11.57
CA ARG A 105 13.99 0.64 12.33
C ARG A 105 14.46 2.09 12.41
N GLU A 106 14.22 2.85 11.34
CA GLU A 106 14.55 4.26 11.25
C GLU A 106 13.27 5.10 11.28
N VAL A 107 13.07 5.81 12.39
CA VAL A 107 11.96 6.76 12.53
C VAL A 107 12.39 8.07 11.88
N GLN A 108 11.78 8.40 10.74
CA GLN A 108 12.01 9.67 10.07
C GLN A 108 11.19 10.76 10.76
N PRO A 109 11.81 11.77 11.41
CA PRO A 109 11.07 12.83 12.06
C PRO A 109 10.31 13.66 11.00
N PRO A 110 9.13 14.18 11.33
CA PRO A 110 8.38 14.99 10.37
C PRO A 110 9.07 16.33 10.14
N ASP A 111 8.98 16.86 8.90
CA ASP A 111 9.74 18.04 8.47
C ASP A 111 9.51 19.29 9.34
N TRP A 112 8.30 19.46 9.88
CA TRP A 112 7.94 20.62 10.70
C TRP A 112 8.76 20.72 12.01
N VAL A 113 9.44 19.66 12.45
CA VAL A 113 10.32 19.69 13.63
C VAL A 113 11.44 20.72 13.47
N LEU A 114 11.93 20.91 12.24
CA LEU A 114 13.01 21.86 11.93
C LEU A 114 12.59 23.33 12.12
N ASP A 115 11.30 23.62 12.27
CA ASP A 115 10.83 24.99 12.55
C ASP A 115 11.09 25.40 13.99
N TYR A 116 11.16 24.44 14.91
CA TYR A 116 11.41 24.68 16.33
C TYR A 116 12.89 24.89 16.68
N TRP A 117 13.81 24.72 15.73
CA TRP A 117 15.25 24.92 15.97
C TRP A 117 15.57 26.37 16.37
N HIS A 118 16.57 26.52 17.23
CA HIS A 118 17.04 27.85 17.65
C HIS A 118 17.66 28.59 16.44
N PRO A 119 17.53 29.91 16.30
CA PRO A 119 18.07 30.65 15.17
C PRO A 119 19.56 30.38 14.89
N ILE A 120 20.38 30.25 15.93
CA ILE A 120 21.81 29.92 15.82
C ILE A 120 22.04 28.56 15.14
N GLU A 121 21.19 27.56 15.41
CA GLU A 121 21.28 26.24 14.77
C GLU A 121 20.86 26.30 13.30
N LYS A 122 19.91 27.20 12.98
CA LYS A 122 19.48 27.43 11.59
C LYS A 122 20.55 28.17 10.77
N GLU A 123 21.25 29.11 11.41
CA GLU A 123 22.35 29.87 10.80
C GLU A 123 23.52 29.00 10.38
N GLN A 124 23.70 27.83 11.00
CA GLN A 124 24.68 26.83 10.56
C GLN A 124 24.40 26.31 9.14
N TYR A 125 23.13 26.32 8.70
CA TYR A 125 22.70 25.79 7.41
C TYR A 125 21.92 26.82 6.56
N PRO A 126 22.54 27.96 6.20
CA PRO A 126 21.82 29.11 5.65
C PRO A 126 21.19 28.80 4.28
N VAL A 127 21.91 28.02 3.44
CA VAL A 127 21.44 27.62 2.10
C VAL A 127 20.23 26.69 2.18
N TYR A 128 20.21 25.79 3.16
CA TYR A 128 19.12 24.83 3.35
C TYR A 128 17.84 25.56 3.79
N PHE A 129 17.94 26.41 4.83
CA PHE A 129 16.77 27.14 5.34
C PHE A 129 16.25 28.18 4.34
N ALA A 130 17.11 28.86 3.57
CA ALA A 130 16.66 29.75 2.51
C ALA A 130 15.82 29.02 1.44
N ARG A 131 16.29 27.86 0.98
CA ARG A 131 15.53 27.02 0.03
C ARG A 131 14.22 26.51 0.63
N ARG A 132 14.22 26.19 1.92
CA ARG A 132 13.04 25.68 2.63
C ARG A 132 11.93 26.73 2.73
N GLU A 133 12.27 27.99 3.01
CA GLU A 133 11.29 29.08 3.06
C GLU A 133 10.63 29.35 1.70
N VAL A 134 11.36 29.18 0.59
CA VAL A 134 10.78 29.22 -0.75
C VAL A 134 9.76 28.09 -0.94
N ARG A 135 10.11 26.86 -0.57
CA ARG A 135 9.18 25.70 -0.69
C ARG A 135 7.94 25.82 0.19
N LYS A 136 8.05 26.44 1.36
CA LYS A 136 6.89 26.71 2.22
C LYS A 136 5.90 27.66 1.54
N LYS A 137 6.40 28.73 0.90
CA LYS A 137 5.56 29.65 0.11
C LYS A 137 4.87 28.92 -1.04
N GLU A 138 5.62 28.14 -1.81
CA GLU A 138 5.06 27.33 -2.91
C GLU A 138 4.00 26.33 -2.42
N PHE A 139 4.15 25.78 -1.22
CA PHE A 139 3.16 24.89 -0.62
C PHE A 139 1.87 25.66 -0.27
N ILE A 140 1.99 26.83 0.35
CA ILE A 140 0.85 27.70 0.68
C ILE A 140 0.12 28.13 -0.59
N ASP A 141 0.83 28.56 -1.63
CA ASP A 141 0.23 28.97 -2.90
C ASP A 141 -0.52 27.82 -3.58
N ARG A 142 0.06 26.62 -3.60
CA ARG A 142 -0.59 25.41 -4.12
C ARG A 142 -1.83 25.04 -3.30
N TRP A 143 -1.75 25.15 -1.98
CA TRP A 143 -2.86 24.88 -1.08
C TRP A 143 -4.00 25.88 -1.31
N LEU A 144 -3.68 27.17 -1.34
CA LEU A 144 -4.64 28.23 -1.64
C LEU A 144 -5.30 27.97 -2.98
N LYS A 145 -4.54 27.77 -4.06
CA LYS A 145 -5.09 27.47 -5.40
C LYS A 145 -6.04 26.27 -5.40
N LYS A 146 -5.68 25.18 -4.72
CA LYS A 146 -6.49 23.96 -4.67
C LYS A 146 -7.81 24.16 -3.93
N TYR A 147 -7.82 24.94 -2.85
CA TYR A 147 -8.99 25.09 -1.98
C TYR A 147 -9.74 26.43 -2.15
N SER A 148 -9.15 27.44 -2.79
CA SER A 148 -9.79 28.71 -3.11
C SER A 148 -10.75 28.57 -4.29
N THR A 149 -10.44 27.70 -5.25
CA THR A 149 -11.30 27.43 -6.41
C THR A 149 -12.61 26.76 -5.97
N ASN A 150 -12.55 25.88 -4.96
CA ASN A 150 -13.72 25.20 -4.39
C ASN A 150 -14.68 26.12 -3.63
N LYS A 151 -14.26 27.33 -3.23
CA LYS A 151 -15.15 28.29 -2.56
C LYS A 151 -16.24 28.82 -3.51
N ASN A 152 -15.89 29.03 -4.77
CA ASN A 152 -16.82 29.56 -5.79
C ASN A 152 -17.86 28.52 -6.25
N GLU A 153 -17.62 27.24 -5.97
CA GLU A 153 -18.53 26.13 -6.28
C GLU A 153 -19.50 25.81 -5.12
N LEU A 154 -19.20 26.27 -3.89
CA LEU A 154 -20.03 26.07 -2.69
C LEU A 154 -21.04 27.20 -2.44
N GLU A 155 -20.93 28.32 -3.18
CA GLU A 155 -21.82 29.48 -3.08
C GLU A 155 -22.91 29.51 -4.19
N LYS A 156 -23.08 28.41 -4.93
CA LYS A 156 -24.21 28.16 -5.85
C LYS A 156 -25.03 26.98 -5.35
#